data_AF-A0A0F9FX94-F1
#
_entry.id   AF-A0A0F9FX94-F1
#
_cell.length_a   1.000
_cell.length_b   1.000
_cell.length_c   1.000
_cell.angle_alpha   90.00
_cell.angle_beta   90.00
_cell.angle_gamma   90.00
#
_symmetry.space_group_name_H-M   'P 1'
#
loop_
_entity.id
_entity.type
_entity.pdbx_description
1 polymer ?
#
loop_
_entity_poly.entity_id
_entity_poly.type
_entity_poly.pdbx_seq_one_letter_code
_entity_poly.pdbx_strand_id
1 'polypeptide(L)'
;MKQSSFRLSSLSRQLMMASMLSTAIISSDALVNISYADNVIQQRSFKISAGSLESALNQFSMQSGITVSFSPKTVSGIQVESYQGEMAPSALLSQLLSGTGLQANVLANGSYSIVKQATPVAAKPTPKHSVELDDMVISSTRSETRVKDSPQVVTVINRAQIEQQLEMSSDTSQILSNLLPSFSPSRQKLTGGGETFRGRSALFLIDGVPQSNPLRDGQRDGHTIDMSMVERVEVIHGASAIHGLGATGGIINFITRRPTQDALKQSLNVQMTTPTGEFGDETMGYRTDYSLSGSKNDLEYALGLSYERQGVFLDDNGTEIGVDNV
;
A
#
# COMPACT_ATOMS: atom_id res chain seq x y z
N MET A 1 2.98 -35.11 -61.97
CA MET A 1 2.34 -35.69 -60.76
C MET A 1 3.41 -35.93 -59.69
N LYS A 2 3.44 -35.08 -58.67
CA LYS A 2 3.88 -35.39 -57.29
C LYS A 2 3.44 -34.21 -56.43
N GLN A 3 2.41 -34.43 -55.62
CA GLN A 3 1.95 -33.45 -54.64
C GLN A 3 2.91 -33.44 -53.45
N SER A 4 3.35 -32.26 -53.02
CA SER A 4 4.03 -32.06 -51.74
C SER A 4 3.18 -31.14 -50.88
N SER A 5 2.53 -31.75 -49.89
CA SER A 5 1.78 -31.08 -48.82
C SER A 5 2.74 -30.31 -47.90
N PHE A 6 2.67 -28.98 -47.91
CA PHE A 6 3.29 -28.15 -46.86
C PHE A 6 2.41 -28.22 -45.61
N ARG A 7 2.91 -28.86 -44.56
CA ARG A 7 2.38 -28.75 -43.20
C ARG A 7 2.86 -27.42 -42.62
N LEU A 8 1.94 -26.51 -42.27
CA LEU A 8 2.27 -25.33 -41.48
C LEU A 8 2.72 -25.76 -40.08
N SER A 9 3.90 -25.30 -39.67
CA SER A 9 4.48 -25.53 -38.35
C SER A 9 3.71 -24.76 -37.27
N SER A 10 3.73 -25.30 -36.05
CA SER A 10 3.07 -24.78 -34.85
C SER A 10 3.51 -23.38 -34.39
N LEU A 11 4.51 -22.77 -35.05
CA LEU A 11 5.02 -21.44 -34.73
C LEU A 11 4.05 -20.29 -35.06
N SER A 12 3.09 -20.49 -35.98
CA SER A 12 2.14 -19.43 -36.35
C SER A 12 0.92 -19.32 -35.44
N ARG A 13 0.77 -20.22 -34.44
CA ARG A 13 -0.34 -20.18 -33.46
C ARG A 13 0.02 -19.44 -32.16
N GLN A 14 1.29 -19.33 -31.81
CA GLN A 14 1.72 -18.59 -30.60
C GLN A 14 1.84 -17.09 -30.85
N LEU A 15 2.19 -16.67 -32.07
CA LEU A 15 2.27 -15.23 -32.41
C LEU A 15 0.91 -14.54 -32.60
N MET A 16 -0.20 -15.30 -32.69
CA MET A 16 -1.56 -14.74 -32.81
C MET A 16 -2.30 -14.59 -31.47
N MET A 17 -1.81 -15.15 -30.36
CA MET A 17 -2.46 -14.97 -29.06
C MET A 17 -1.96 -13.75 -28.28
N ALA A 18 -0.83 -13.15 -28.68
CA ALA A 18 -0.30 -11.92 -28.08
C ALA A 18 -0.74 -10.61 -28.78
N SER A 19 -1.46 -10.69 -29.90
CA SER A 19 -1.93 -9.51 -30.66
C SER A 19 -3.46 -9.34 -30.69
N MET A 20 -4.21 -10.09 -29.88
CA MET A 20 -5.69 -10.08 -29.86
C MET A 20 -6.33 -9.64 -28.55
N LEU A 21 -5.61 -8.87 -27.72
CA LEU A 21 -6.23 -8.09 -26.63
C LEU A 21 -5.99 -6.58 -26.80
N SER A 22 -6.07 -6.12 -28.05
CA SER A 22 -6.09 -4.71 -28.39
C SER A 22 -7.18 -4.45 -29.44
N THR A 23 -8.43 -4.67 -29.07
CA THR A 23 -9.59 -4.04 -29.74
C THR A 23 -10.80 -4.02 -28.81
N ALA A 24 -11.19 -2.80 -28.45
CA ALA A 24 -12.55 -2.35 -28.22
C ALA A 24 -13.36 -2.95 -27.03
N ILE A 25 -13.21 -2.32 -25.88
CA ILE A 25 -14.39 -1.75 -25.22
C ILE A 25 -14.27 -0.23 -25.37
N ILE A 26 -14.78 0.29 -26.48
CA ILE A 26 -15.22 1.69 -26.56
C ILE A 26 -16.74 1.63 -26.55
N SER A 27 -17.31 1.90 -25.39
CA SER A 27 -18.61 2.55 -25.29
C SER A 27 -18.45 3.65 -24.26
N SER A 28 -18.51 4.87 -24.78
CA SER A 28 -18.56 6.18 -24.15
C SER A 28 -18.88 6.18 -22.65
N ASP A 29 -17.90 6.60 -21.86
CA ASP A 29 -18.00 7.90 -21.21
C ASP A 29 -16.62 8.55 -21.27
N ALA A 30 -16.61 9.84 -21.59
CA ALA A 30 -15.39 10.63 -21.64
C ALA A 30 -14.71 10.56 -20.26
N LEU A 31 -13.63 9.79 -20.15
CA LEU A 31 -12.67 9.96 -19.07
C LEU A 31 -11.97 11.28 -19.32
N VAL A 32 -12.58 12.34 -18.78
CA VAL A 32 -11.86 13.54 -18.40
C VAL A 32 -10.76 13.06 -17.46
N ASN A 33 -9.53 13.03 -17.97
CA ASN A 33 -8.35 13.05 -17.11
C ASN A 33 -8.46 14.33 -16.28
N ILE A 34 -9.05 14.25 -15.09
CA ILE A 34 -8.91 15.29 -14.08
C ILE A 34 -7.50 15.12 -13.56
N SER A 35 -6.56 15.76 -14.24
CA SER A 35 -5.28 16.15 -13.67
C SER A 35 -5.57 16.91 -12.38
N TYR A 36 -5.38 16.26 -11.23
CA TYR A 36 -5.57 16.88 -9.91
C TYR A 36 -4.54 17.99 -9.65
N ALA A 37 -3.46 18.06 -10.45
CA ALA A 37 -2.49 19.14 -10.42
C ALA A 37 -2.99 20.42 -11.11
N ASP A 38 -3.92 20.33 -12.07
CA ASP A 38 -4.43 21.52 -12.80
C ASP A 38 -5.42 22.35 -11.97
N ASN A 39 -6.15 21.73 -11.03
CA ASN A 39 -7.18 22.42 -10.24
C ASN A 39 -6.61 23.43 -9.21
N VAL A 40 -5.33 23.32 -8.83
CA VAL A 40 -4.70 24.16 -7.79
C VAL A 40 -4.06 25.42 -8.36
N ILE A 41 -3.76 25.43 -9.66
CA ILE A 41 -2.96 26.45 -10.34
C ILE A 41 -3.81 27.25 -11.35
N GLN A 42 -4.98 26.72 -11.75
CA GLN A 42 -5.90 27.40 -12.67
C GLN A 42 -6.56 28.62 -12.00
N GLN A 43 -6.51 29.78 -12.66
CA GLN A 43 -7.15 31.01 -12.18
C GLN A 43 -8.68 30.85 -12.16
N ARG A 44 -9.32 31.28 -11.07
CA ARG A 44 -10.77 31.29 -10.90
C ARG A 44 -11.24 32.59 -10.28
N SER A 45 -12.46 33.01 -10.62
CA SER A 45 -13.09 34.17 -10.00
C SER A 45 -13.58 33.80 -8.60
N PHE A 46 -13.14 34.56 -7.61
CA PHE A 46 -13.59 34.43 -6.23
C PHE A 46 -14.27 35.70 -5.75
N LYS A 47 -15.26 35.53 -4.88
CA LYS A 47 -15.91 36.60 -4.14
C LYS A 47 -16.04 36.17 -2.68
N ILE A 48 -15.12 36.64 -1.84
CA ILE A 48 -15.08 36.39 -0.41
C ILE A 48 -15.54 37.66 0.31
N SER A 49 -16.58 37.54 1.11
CA SER A 49 -17.10 38.66 1.91
C SER A 49 -16.24 38.89 3.15
N ALA A 50 -16.07 40.14 3.57
CA ALA A 50 -15.38 40.46 4.82
C ALA A 50 -16.13 39.85 6.01
N GLY A 51 -15.39 39.34 7.00
CA GLY A 51 -15.96 38.68 8.17
C GLY A 51 -15.00 37.71 8.84
N SER A 52 -15.53 36.72 9.55
CA SER A 52 -14.69 35.73 10.22
C SER A 52 -13.93 34.86 9.21
N LEU A 53 -12.71 34.48 9.57
CA LEU A 53 -11.89 33.56 8.77
C LEU A 53 -12.64 32.23 8.51
N GLU A 54 -13.44 31.77 9.47
CA GLU A 54 -14.32 30.59 9.32
C GLU A 54 -15.28 30.73 8.13
N SER A 55 -15.97 31.87 8.02
CA SER A 55 -16.91 32.14 6.93
C SER A 55 -16.18 32.22 5.59
N ALA A 56 -15.00 32.86 5.57
CA ALA A 56 -14.19 32.99 4.37
C ALA A 56 -13.63 31.65 3.87
N LEU A 57 -13.16 30.78 4.76
CA LEU A 57 -12.69 29.43 4.39
C LEU A 57 -13.84 28.55 3.86
N ASN A 58 -15.04 28.68 4.43
CA ASN A 58 -16.23 28.00 3.92
C ASN A 58 -16.65 28.53 2.53
N GLN A 59 -16.65 29.86 2.34
CA GLN A 59 -16.91 30.48 1.02
C GLN A 59 -15.88 30.06 -0.03
N PHE A 60 -14.60 30.01 0.37
CA PHE A 60 -13.51 29.51 -0.47
C PHE A 60 -13.75 28.05 -0.87
N SER A 61 -14.10 27.18 0.08
CA SER A 61 -14.35 25.75 -0.19
C SER A 61 -15.51 25.55 -1.16
N MET A 62 -16.60 26.31 -0.97
CA MET A 62 -17.77 26.27 -1.87
C MET A 62 -17.46 26.77 -3.28
N GLN A 63 -16.62 27.82 -3.44
CA GLN A 63 -16.30 28.40 -4.75
C GLN A 63 -15.18 27.67 -5.48
N SER A 64 -14.21 27.12 -4.75
CA SER A 64 -13.08 26.37 -5.33
C SER A 64 -13.40 24.90 -5.59
N GLY A 65 -14.38 24.33 -4.88
CA GLY A 65 -14.64 22.89 -4.85
C GLY A 65 -13.59 22.09 -4.08
N ILE A 66 -12.66 22.77 -3.39
CA ILE A 66 -11.60 22.15 -2.59
C ILE A 66 -12.03 22.13 -1.13
N THR A 67 -11.99 20.95 -0.51
CA THR A 67 -12.29 20.79 0.92
C THR A 67 -11.18 21.43 1.76
N VAL A 68 -11.57 22.29 2.72
CA VAL A 68 -10.66 22.87 3.70
C VAL A 68 -11.08 22.43 5.10
N SER A 69 -10.22 21.68 5.78
CA SER A 69 -10.41 21.28 7.17
C SER A 69 -9.68 22.23 8.12
N PHE A 70 -10.35 22.59 9.21
CA PHE A 70 -9.79 23.44 10.27
C PHE A 70 -10.50 23.16 11.60
N SER A 71 -9.84 23.48 12.72
CA SER A 71 -10.47 23.45 14.04
C SER A 71 -11.03 24.83 14.37
N PRO A 72 -12.31 24.95 14.81
CA PRO A 72 -12.91 26.25 15.17
C PRO A 72 -12.08 27.04 16.18
N LYS A 73 -11.43 26.36 17.14
CA LYS A 73 -10.55 27.01 18.14
C LYS A 73 -9.32 27.69 17.53
N THR A 74 -8.89 27.27 16.34
CA THR A 74 -7.68 27.79 15.68
C THR A 74 -7.96 29.03 14.84
N VAL A 75 -9.19 29.15 14.33
CA VAL A 75 -9.61 30.24 13.43
C VAL A 75 -10.55 31.24 14.11
N SER A 76 -11.05 30.91 15.31
CA SER A 76 -11.93 31.78 16.08
C SER A 76 -11.29 33.12 16.40
N GLY A 77 -12.05 34.20 16.21
CA GLY A 77 -11.64 35.57 16.52
C GLY A 77 -10.79 36.24 15.43
N ILE A 78 -10.43 35.54 14.36
CA ILE A 78 -9.66 36.10 13.24
C ILE A 78 -10.62 36.68 12.20
N GLN A 79 -10.40 37.95 11.84
CA GLN A 79 -11.15 38.65 10.81
C GLN A 79 -10.34 38.70 9.51
N VAL A 80 -11.04 38.59 8.39
CA VAL A 80 -10.45 38.74 7.05
C VAL A 80 -11.16 39.83 6.27
N GLU A 81 -10.39 40.50 5.42
CA GLU A 81 -10.92 41.48 4.49
C GLU A 81 -11.65 40.81 3.32
N SER A 82 -12.54 41.55 2.67
CA SER A 82 -13.21 41.07 1.47
C SER A 82 -12.23 40.95 0.31
N TYR A 83 -12.37 39.90 -0.49
CA TYR A 83 -11.61 39.72 -1.72
C TYR A 83 -12.56 39.50 -2.90
N GLN A 84 -12.33 40.19 -4.01
CA GLN A 84 -13.04 39.96 -5.27
C GLN A 84 -12.05 40.09 -6.44
N GLY A 85 -11.90 39.02 -7.21
CA GLY A 85 -10.95 38.99 -8.32
C GLY A 85 -10.68 37.57 -8.83
N GLU A 86 -9.77 37.46 -9.79
CA GLU A 86 -9.35 36.17 -10.33
C GLU A 86 -7.96 35.79 -9.80
N MET A 87 -7.84 34.62 -9.17
CA MET A 87 -6.54 34.06 -8.81
C MET A 87 -6.59 32.54 -8.68
N ALA A 88 -5.42 31.91 -8.55
CA ALA A 88 -5.32 30.48 -8.27
C ALA A 88 -5.79 30.16 -6.84
N PRO A 89 -6.52 29.05 -6.60
CA PRO A 89 -7.03 28.70 -5.28
C PRO A 89 -5.97 28.65 -4.17
N SER A 90 -4.78 28.13 -4.48
CA SER A 90 -3.63 28.10 -3.58
C SER A 90 -3.17 29.49 -3.15
N ALA A 91 -3.13 30.43 -4.10
CA ALA A 91 -2.71 31.81 -3.87
C ALA A 91 -3.75 32.59 -3.05
N LEU A 92 -5.06 32.36 -3.29
CA LEU A 92 -6.12 32.96 -2.48
C LEU A 92 -6.07 32.47 -1.04
N LEU A 93 -5.90 31.16 -0.84
CA LEU A 93 -5.83 30.59 0.50
C LEU A 93 -4.62 31.11 1.26
N SER A 94 -3.47 31.24 0.60
CA SER A 94 -2.29 31.85 1.20
C SER A 94 -2.50 33.33 1.55
N GLN A 95 -3.25 34.08 0.75
CA GLN A 95 -3.58 35.49 1.02
C GLN A 95 -4.54 35.63 2.21
N LEU A 96 -5.57 34.78 2.31
CA LEU A 96 -6.52 34.79 3.43
C LEU A 96 -5.87 34.44 4.78
N LEU A 97 -4.79 33.65 4.77
CA LEU A 97 -4.04 33.24 5.96
C LEU A 97 -2.83 34.15 6.24
N SER A 98 -2.58 35.14 5.38
CA SER A 98 -1.48 36.08 5.57
C SER A 98 -1.67 36.91 6.84
N GLY A 99 -0.65 36.97 7.68
CA GLY A 99 -0.68 37.75 8.93
C GLY A 99 -1.49 37.11 10.07
N THR A 100 -2.13 35.96 9.86
CA THR A 100 -2.93 35.28 10.90
C THR A 100 -2.11 34.29 11.73
N GLY A 101 -0.84 34.05 11.36
CA GLY A 101 0.01 33.03 11.96
C GLY A 101 -0.48 31.60 11.69
N LEU A 102 -1.27 31.40 10.62
CA LEU A 102 -1.77 30.11 10.18
C LEU A 102 -1.16 29.76 8.81
N GLN A 103 -1.05 28.46 8.52
CA GLN A 103 -0.60 27.94 7.23
C GLN A 103 -1.55 26.84 6.75
N ALA A 104 -1.67 26.71 5.43
CA ALA A 104 -2.41 25.63 4.80
C ALA A 104 -1.45 24.51 4.38
N ASN A 105 -1.67 23.30 4.90
CA ASN A 105 -0.96 22.10 4.46
C ASN A 105 -1.83 21.35 3.43
N VAL A 106 -1.24 21.00 2.28
CA VAL A 106 -1.90 20.20 1.25
C VAL A 106 -1.87 18.73 1.66
N LEU A 107 -3.01 18.06 1.61
CA LEU A 107 -3.15 16.63 1.84
C LEU A 107 -3.08 15.84 0.53
N ALA A 108 -2.77 14.54 0.60
CA ALA A 108 -2.60 13.67 -0.57
C ALA A 108 -3.84 13.57 -1.48
N ASN A 109 -5.02 13.91 -0.96
CA ASN A 109 -6.29 13.95 -1.69
C ASN A 109 -6.62 15.34 -2.30
N GLY A 110 -5.68 16.30 -2.28
CA GLY A 110 -5.87 17.66 -2.79
C GLY A 110 -6.66 18.59 -1.87
N SER A 111 -7.04 18.16 -0.66
CA SER A 111 -7.68 19.00 0.35
C SER A 111 -6.64 19.82 1.14
N TYR A 112 -7.08 20.89 1.81
CA TYR A 112 -6.22 21.70 2.68
C TYR A 112 -6.55 21.49 4.16
N SER A 113 -5.53 21.44 5.02
CA SER A 113 -5.66 21.50 6.47
C SER A 113 -5.01 22.77 7.03
N ILE A 114 -5.75 23.56 7.80
CA ILE A 114 -5.24 24.82 8.40
C ILE A 114 -4.63 24.56 9.77
N VAL A 115 -3.35 24.91 9.94
CA VAL A 115 -2.59 24.73 11.19
C VAL A 115 -1.84 26.02 11.57
N LYS A 116 -1.41 26.17 12.83
CA LYS A 116 -0.59 27.32 13.25
C LYS A 116 0.81 27.23 12.64
N GLN A 117 1.29 28.36 12.10
CA GLN A 117 2.64 28.49 11.58
C GLN A 117 3.63 28.45 12.74
N ALA A 118 4.56 27.50 12.71
CA ALA A 118 5.61 27.41 13.72
C ALA A 118 6.65 28.52 13.47
N THR A 119 6.89 29.38 14.46
CA THR A 119 7.93 30.41 14.39
C THR A 119 9.32 29.74 14.38
N PRO A 120 10.21 30.06 13.42
CA PRO A 120 11.55 29.48 13.41
C PRO A 120 12.44 30.19 14.43
N VAL A 121 12.72 29.54 15.56
CA VAL A 121 13.79 29.96 16.48
C VAL A 121 15.05 29.15 16.16
N ALA A 122 16.18 29.85 16.02
CA ALA A 122 17.47 29.27 15.66
C ALA A 122 18.04 28.32 16.74
N ALA A 123 18.43 27.13 16.27
CA ALA A 123 19.47 26.20 16.73
C ALA A 123 19.31 25.39 18.04
N LYS A 124 18.85 24.15 17.88
CA LYS A 124 19.55 22.92 18.36
C LYS A 124 19.15 21.74 17.45
N PRO A 125 20.07 20.90 16.95
CA PRO A 125 19.70 19.76 16.12
C PRO A 125 19.11 18.66 16.99
N THR A 126 17.78 18.55 17.01
CA THR A 126 17.03 17.43 17.58
C THR A 126 15.75 17.21 16.78
N PRO A 127 15.25 15.96 16.77
CA PRO A 127 15.12 15.12 15.59
C PRO A 127 14.00 15.55 14.64
N LYS A 128 14.16 15.17 13.36
CA LYS A 128 13.11 15.19 12.33
C LYS A 128 11.82 14.60 12.90
N HIS A 129 10.72 15.34 12.73
CA HIS A 129 9.35 14.86 12.77
C HIS A 129 9.03 13.93 13.95
N SER A 130 8.46 14.47 15.03
CA SER A 130 7.41 13.72 15.71
C SER A 130 6.24 13.63 14.73
N VAL A 131 6.29 12.63 13.85
CA VAL A 131 5.09 11.98 13.37
C VAL A 131 4.30 11.68 14.64
N GLU A 132 3.15 12.33 14.84
CA GLU A 132 2.16 11.72 15.71
C GLU A 132 1.88 10.37 15.06
N LEU A 133 2.54 9.34 15.58
CA LEU A 133 2.25 7.96 15.24
C LEU A 133 0.80 7.80 15.66
N ASP A 134 -0.06 7.65 14.66
CA ASP A 134 -1.42 7.18 14.85
C ASP A 134 -1.36 6.02 15.87
N ASP A 135 -2.21 6.07 16.89
CA ASP A 135 -2.16 5.13 18.02
C ASP A 135 -2.46 3.72 17.48
N MET A 136 -1.42 3.04 17.04
CA MET A 136 -1.53 1.77 16.35
C MET A 136 -1.84 0.70 17.37
N VAL A 137 -3.06 0.20 17.28
CA VAL A 137 -3.56 -0.90 18.07
C VAL A 137 -3.13 -2.20 17.40
N ILE A 138 -2.48 -3.06 18.18
CA ILE A 138 -2.16 -4.42 17.74
C ILE A 138 -3.24 -5.38 18.20
N SER A 139 -3.64 -6.25 17.27
CA SER A 139 -4.58 -7.36 17.51
C SER A 139 -3.85 -8.67 17.80
N SER A 140 -2.51 -8.66 17.63
CA SER A 140 -1.63 -9.78 17.96
C SER A 140 -1.58 -10.09 19.46
N THR A 141 -2.12 -9.24 20.33
CA THR A 141 -2.45 -9.58 21.71
C THR A 141 -3.95 -9.88 21.80
N ARG A 142 -4.36 -10.93 22.54
CA ARG A 142 -5.79 -11.31 22.70
C ARG A 142 -6.70 -10.17 23.18
N SER A 143 -6.10 -9.11 23.75
CA SER A 143 -6.73 -7.82 23.97
C SER A 143 -6.06 -6.79 23.07
N GLU A 144 -6.85 -6.07 22.28
CA GLU A 144 -6.38 -4.93 21.48
C GLU A 144 -5.58 -3.95 22.37
N THR A 145 -4.27 -3.87 22.15
CA THR A 145 -3.34 -3.07 22.98
C THR A 145 -2.56 -2.12 22.08
N ARG A 146 -2.29 -0.90 22.54
CA ARG A 146 -1.45 0.03 21.77
C ARG A 146 -0.02 -0.46 21.78
N VAL A 147 0.70 -0.27 20.68
CA VAL A 147 2.12 -0.65 20.58
C VAL A 147 2.96 -0.06 21.72
N LYS A 148 2.70 1.19 22.11
CA LYS A 148 3.42 1.89 23.18
C LYS A 148 3.21 1.31 24.58
N ASP A 149 2.09 0.62 24.78
CA ASP A 149 1.70 0.04 26.07
C ASP A 149 2.05 -1.46 26.14
N SER A 150 2.59 -2.03 25.05
CA SER A 150 3.02 -3.43 25.01
C SER A 150 4.30 -3.63 25.84
N PRO A 151 4.31 -4.61 26.76
CA PRO A 151 5.53 -4.97 27.49
C PRO A 151 6.53 -5.75 26.63
N GLN A 152 6.13 -6.26 25.46
CA GLN A 152 7.01 -6.94 24.50
C GLN A 152 7.41 -5.99 23.37
N VAL A 153 8.57 -6.25 22.76
CA VAL A 153 9.02 -5.52 21.57
C VAL A 153 8.11 -5.89 20.40
N VAL A 154 7.47 -4.88 19.82
CA VAL A 154 6.55 -5.04 18.70
C VAL A 154 7.06 -4.24 17.52
N THR A 155 7.06 -4.86 16.34
CA THR A 155 7.28 -4.19 15.07
C THR A 155 6.02 -4.29 14.26
N VAL A 156 5.60 -3.18 13.65
CA VAL A 156 4.53 -3.21 12.67
C VAL A 156 5.09 -2.78 11.34
N ILE A 157 4.91 -3.63 10.34
CA ILE A 157 5.19 -3.35 8.95
C ILE A 157 3.90 -2.82 8.35
N ASN A 158 3.93 -1.56 7.89
CA ASN A 158 2.77 -0.92 7.31
C ASN A 158 2.57 -1.28 5.83
N ARG A 159 1.40 -0.90 5.29
CA ARG A 159 1.03 -1.20 3.90
C ARG A 159 2.05 -0.69 2.89
N ALA A 160 2.52 0.55 3.06
CA ALA A 160 3.47 1.17 2.15
C ALA A 160 4.80 0.41 2.07
N GLN A 161 5.28 -0.12 3.20
CA GLN A 161 6.47 -0.97 3.23
C GLN A 161 6.25 -2.30 2.52
N ILE A 162 5.07 -2.92 2.68
CA ILE A 162 4.71 -4.16 1.97
C ILE A 162 4.67 -3.89 0.46
N GLU A 163 3.99 -2.82 0.04
CA GLU A 163 3.88 -2.45 -1.38
C GLU A 163 5.26 -2.18 -2.00
N GLN A 164 6.14 -1.47 -1.30
CA GLN A 164 7.51 -1.24 -1.77
C GLN A 164 8.31 -2.56 -1.93
N GLN A 165 8.10 -3.55 -1.04
CA GLN A 165 8.76 -4.84 -1.20
C GLN A 165 8.13 -5.69 -2.30
N LEU A 166 6.81 -5.58 -2.52
CA LEU A 166 6.08 -6.26 -3.59
C LEU A 166 6.48 -5.77 -4.99
N GLU A 167 7.08 -4.59 -5.12
CA GLU A 167 7.70 -4.14 -6.38
C GLU A 167 8.98 -4.95 -6.71
N MET A 168 9.60 -5.56 -5.71
CA MET A 168 10.87 -6.29 -5.86
C MET A 168 10.68 -7.81 -5.82
N SER A 169 9.79 -8.31 -4.96
CA SER A 169 9.61 -9.74 -4.71
C SER A 169 8.18 -10.04 -4.24
N SER A 170 7.59 -11.07 -4.83
CA SER A 170 6.33 -11.70 -4.38
C SER A 170 6.51 -12.68 -3.23
N ASP A 171 7.74 -13.18 -3.01
CA ASP A 171 8.05 -14.15 -1.96
C ASP A 171 7.90 -13.53 -0.56
N THR A 172 6.95 -14.05 0.22
CA THR A 172 6.66 -13.59 1.59
C THR A 172 7.89 -13.62 2.48
N SER A 173 8.67 -14.69 2.44
CA SER A 173 9.85 -14.83 3.31
C SER A 173 10.93 -13.82 2.95
N GLN A 174 11.06 -13.45 1.68
CA GLN A 174 11.98 -12.42 1.22
C GLN A 174 11.53 -11.04 1.72
N ILE A 175 10.24 -10.72 1.57
CA ILE A 175 9.63 -9.50 2.09
C ILE A 175 9.89 -9.38 3.60
N LEU A 176 9.63 -10.45 4.36
CA LEU A 176 9.86 -10.48 5.80
C LEU A 176 11.34 -10.37 6.15
N SER A 177 12.24 -11.05 5.43
CA SER A 177 13.69 -10.98 5.68
C SER A 177 14.25 -9.58 5.46
N ASN A 178 13.70 -8.83 4.49
CA ASN A 178 14.14 -7.46 4.19
C ASN A 178 13.64 -6.46 5.24
N LEU A 179 12.47 -6.69 5.83
CA LEU A 179 11.81 -5.75 6.74
C LEU A 179 11.99 -6.09 8.23
N LEU A 180 12.24 -7.36 8.56
CA LEU A 180 12.38 -7.84 9.92
C LEU A 180 13.83 -8.22 10.22
N PRO A 181 14.53 -7.45 11.07
CA PRO A 181 15.84 -7.87 11.54
C PRO A 181 15.69 -9.20 12.29
N SER A 182 16.65 -10.11 12.06
CA SER A 182 16.68 -11.46 12.66
C SER A 182 15.67 -12.48 12.12
N PHE A 183 14.94 -12.17 11.05
CA PHE A 183 14.29 -13.21 10.26
C PHE A 183 15.31 -13.83 9.30
N SER A 184 15.23 -15.14 9.07
CA SER A 184 16.14 -15.84 8.16
C SER A 184 16.02 -15.32 6.73
N PRO A 185 17.11 -15.34 5.94
CA PRO A 185 17.02 -15.11 4.50
C PRO A 185 16.02 -16.07 3.85
N SER A 186 15.28 -15.58 2.85
CA SER A 186 14.39 -16.43 2.07
C SER A 186 15.16 -17.52 1.35
N ARG A 187 14.55 -18.70 1.30
CA ARG A 187 15.02 -19.80 0.44
C ARG A 187 14.38 -19.76 -0.95
N GLN A 188 13.50 -18.77 -1.21
CA GLN A 188 12.73 -18.61 -2.44
C GLN A 188 11.96 -19.88 -2.81
N LYS A 189 11.38 -20.52 -1.78
CA LYS A 189 10.54 -21.71 -1.91
C LYS A 189 9.18 -21.40 -1.31
N LEU A 190 8.16 -22.12 -1.77
CA LEU A 190 6.84 -22.10 -1.12
C LEU A 190 6.83 -22.91 0.19
N THR A 191 7.91 -22.88 0.97
CA THR A 191 8.08 -23.52 2.27
C THR A 191 9.00 -22.67 3.15
N GLY A 192 8.57 -22.44 4.39
CA GLY A 192 9.36 -21.88 5.48
C GLY A 192 10.26 -22.90 6.17
N GLY A 193 10.47 -24.08 5.57
CA GLY A 193 11.38 -25.10 6.10
C GLY A 193 12.80 -24.57 6.27
N GLY A 194 13.30 -24.57 7.50
CA GLY A 194 14.62 -24.02 7.84
C GLY A 194 14.64 -22.50 8.05
N GLU A 195 13.51 -21.82 7.89
CA GLU A 195 13.36 -20.41 8.21
C GLU A 195 13.17 -20.23 9.72
N THR A 196 13.78 -19.18 10.25
CA THR A 196 13.76 -18.91 11.69
C THR A 196 13.62 -17.43 11.95
N PHE A 197 13.03 -17.10 13.10
CA PHE A 197 13.02 -15.77 13.66
C PHE A 197 13.81 -15.80 14.96
N ARG A 198 14.94 -15.08 14.99
CA ARG A 198 15.90 -15.09 16.11
C ARG A 198 16.42 -16.50 16.44
N GLY A 199 16.63 -17.32 15.42
CA GLY A 199 17.12 -18.69 15.55
C GLY A 199 16.12 -19.71 16.09
N ARG A 200 14.82 -19.36 16.13
CA ARG A 200 13.72 -20.22 16.59
C ARG A 200 12.53 -20.13 15.62
N SER A 201 11.57 -21.04 15.71
CA SER A 201 10.37 -21.01 14.85
C SER A 201 9.47 -19.82 15.20
N ALA A 202 9.01 -19.10 14.17
CA ALA A 202 7.95 -18.11 14.31
C ALA A 202 6.58 -18.80 14.22
N LEU A 203 5.58 -18.24 14.90
CA LEU A 203 4.19 -18.63 14.70
C LEU A 203 3.52 -17.62 13.76
N PHE A 204 3.07 -18.10 12.60
CA PHE A 204 2.31 -17.29 11.66
C PHE A 204 0.82 -17.28 11.99
N LEU A 205 0.23 -16.10 12.00
CA LEU A 205 -1.20 -15.85 12.20
C LEU A 205 -1.77 -15.07 11.02
N ILE A 206 -3.06 -15.25 10.75
CA ILE A 206 -3.86 -14.35 9.90
C ILE A 206 -4.99 -13.83 10.76
N ASP A 207 -5.09 -12.51 10.92
CA ASP A 207 -6.08 -11.85 11.76
C ASP A 207 -6.17 -12.47 13.18
N GLY A 208 -5.02 -12.85 13.73
CA GLY A 208 -4.90 -13.48 15.04
C GLY A 208 -5.16 -15.00 15.08
N VAL A 209 -5.45 -15.64 13.95
CA VAL A 209 -5.71 -17.09 13.85
C VAL A 209 -4.46 -17.84 13.39
N PRO A 210 -3.94 -18.81 14.17
CA PRO A 210 -2.77 -19.61 13.79
C PRO A 210 -2.92 -20.36 12.47
N GLN A 211 -1.88 -20.30 11.63
CA GLN A 211 -1.83 -20.96 10.32
C GLN A 211 -1.11 -22.31 10.34
N SER A 212 -0.41 -22.64 11.42
CA SER A 212 0.22 -23.94 11.62
C SER A 212 -0.66 -24.88 12.44
N ASN A 213 -0.54 -26.18 12.17
CA ASN A 213 -1.17 -27.21 12.97
C ASN A 213 -0.12 -27.89 13.87
N PRO A 214 -0.25 -27.82 15.21
CA PRO A 214 0.74 -28.41 16.12
C PRO A 214 0.87 -29.94 16.01
N LEU A 215 -0.08 -30.63 15.36
CA LEU A 215 -0.01 -32.07 15.13
C LEU A 215 0.70 -32.46 13.82
N ARG A 216 0.82 -31.52 12.87
CA ARG A 216 1.47 -31.76 11.58
C ARG A 216 1.91 -30.43 10.98
N ASP A 217 3.18 -30.14 11.17
CA ASP A 217 3.82 -28.98 10.55
C ASP A 217 3.99 -29.23 9.05
N GLY A 218 3.35 -28.38 8.24
CA GLY A 218 3.48 -28.39 6.79
C GLY A 218 4.59 -27.50 6.28
N GLN A 219 5.20 -26.68 7.15
CA GLN A 219 6.23 -25.68 6.83
C GLN A 219 5.78 -24.67 5.76
N ARG A 220 4.48 -24.42 5.62
CA ARG A 220 3.91 -23.47 4.63
C ARG A 220 2.99 -22.44 5.25
N ASP A 221 2.98 -22.38 6.58
CA ASP A 221 2.14 -21.51 7.39
C ASP A 221 2.36 -20.01 7.08
N GLY A 222 3.59 -19.62 6.74
CA GLY A 222 3.92 -18.27 6.27
C GLY A 222 3.45 -17.91 4.84
N HIS A 223 3.02 -18.88 4.04
CA HIS A 223 2.61 -18.69 2.63
C HIS A 223 1.12 -18.98 2.39
N THR A 224 0.31 -18.92 3.44
CA THR A 224 -1.14 -19.21 3.40
C THR A 224 -1.97 -18.06 2.83
N ILE A 225 -1.41 -16.85 2.77
CA ILE A 225 -2.04 -15.67 2.21
C ILE A 225 -1.04 -14.88 1.37
N ASP A 226 -1.54 -14.28 0.29
CA ASP A 226 -0.77 -13.39 -0.56
C ASP A 226 -0.63 -11.99 0.06
N MET A 227 0.59 -11.43 0.04
CA MET A 227 0.90 -10.14 0.65
C MET A 227 0.13 -8.96 0.02
N SER A 228 -0.37 -9.09 -1.22
CA SER A 228 -1.25 -8.09 -1.83
C SER A 228 -2.56 -7.89 -1.06
N MET A 229 -3.00 -8.90 -0.29
CA MET A 229 -4.21 -8.89 0.54
C MET A 229 -3.95 -8.54 2.01
N VAL A 230 -2.70 -8.28 2.38
CA VAL A 230 -2.29 -7.93 3.75
C VAL A 230 -2.19 -6.41 3.90
N GLU A 231 -2.95 -5.83 4.81
CA GLU A 231 -2.89 -4.40 5.14
C GLU A 231 -1.62 -4.06 5.92
N ARG A 232 -1.28 -4.89 6.91
CA ARG A 232 -0.08 -4.73 7.72
C ARG A 232 0.37 -6.06 8.30
N VAL A 233 1.64 -6.15 8.67
CA VAL A 233 2.18 -7.28 9.44
C VAL A 233 2.54 -6.80 10.84
N GLU A 234 1.95 -7.43 11.84
CA GLU A 234 2.27 -7.20 13.24
C GLU A 234 3.23 -8.30 13.72
N VAL A 235 4.36 -7.91 14.27
CA VAL A 235 5.40 -8.84 14.73
C VAL A 235 5.67 -8.63 16.20
N ILE A 236 5.36 -9.66 16.98
CA ILE A 236 5.73 -9.72 18.41
C ILE A 236 7.02 -10.50 18.52
N HIS A 237 8.02 -9.86 19.10
CA HIS A 237 9.36 -10.41 19.20
C HIS A 237 9.51 -11.27 20.45
N GLY A 238 10.05 -12.48 20.29
CA GLY A 238 10.33 -13.40 21.39
C GLY A 238 9.16 -14.31 21.75
N ALA A 239 9.40 -15.24 22.67
CA ALA A 239 8.43 -16.28 22.98
C ALA A 239 7.13 -15.72 23.56
N SER A 240 6.00 -16.27 23.11
CA SER A 240 4.68 -15.90 23.62
C SER A 240 3.82 -17.14 23.84
N ALA A 241 3.18 -17.22 25.01
CA ALA A 241 2.28 -18.31 25.38
C ALA A 241 0.82 -18.06 24.98
N ILE A 242 0.48 -16.81 24.62
CA ILE A 242 -0.93 -16.37 24.41
C ILE A 242 -1.57 -17.06 23.19
N HIS A 243 -0.75 -17.37 22.18
CA HIS A 243 -1.18 -17.97 20.92
C HIS A 243 -0.88 -19.47 20.81
N GLY A 244 -0.45 -20.09 21.91
CA GLY A 244 -0.26 -21.54 22.00
C GLY A 244 1.13 -22.03 21.61
N LEU A 245 1.20 -23.25 21.10
CA LEU A 245 2.44 -23.97 20.80
C LEU A 245 3.09 -23.41 19.51
N GLY A 246 4.42 -23.26 19.51
CA GLY A 246 5.20 -22.98 18.29
C GLY A 246 5.78 -21.57 18.17
N ALA A 247 5.27 -20.58 18.92
CA ALA A 247 5.77 -19.19 18.89
C ALA A 247 7.08 -18.98 19.68
N THR A 248 8.09 -19.82 19.47
CA THR A 248 9.32 -19.79 20.29
C THR A 248 10.29 -18.68 19.90
N GLY A 249 10.28 -18.25 18.63
CA GLY A 249 11.03 -17.09 18.14
C GLY A 249 10.23 -15.79 18.17
N GLY A 250 8.91 -15.89 18.01
CA GLY A 250 8.00 -14.75 17.95
C GLY A 250 6.69 -15.11 17.26
N ILE A 251 5.87 -14.10 17.10
CA ILE A 251 4.60 -14.16 16.37
C ILE A 251 4.69 -13.21 15.19
N ILE A 252 4.24 -13.66 14.02
CA ILE A 252 4.09 -12.84 12.83
C ILE A 252 2.62 -12.94 12.42
N ASN A 253 1.88 -11.85 12.55
CA ASN A 253 0.44 -11.80 12.30
C ASN A 253 0.15 -10.93 11.08
N PHE A 254 -0.41 -11.54 10.05
CA PHE A 254 -0.87 -10.85 8.85
C PHE A 254 -2.28 -10.32 9.08
N ILE A 255 -2.43 -9.01 9.03
CA ILE A 255 -3.74 -8.36 9.13
C ILE A 255 -4.27 -8.13 7.74
N THR A 256 -5.45 -8.68 7.43
CA THR A 256 -6.03 -8.59 6.09
C THR A 256 -6.59 -7.20 5.80
N ARG A 257 -6.65 -6.87 4.51
CA ARG A 257 -7.26 -5.64 4.02
C ARG A 257 -8.75 -5.62 4.33
N ARG A 258 -9.22 -4.50 4.88
CA ARG A 258 -10.63 -4.21 5.13
C ARG A 258 -11.10 -3.01 4.31
N PRO A 259 -12.36 -2.95 3.91
CA PRO A 259 -12.90 -1.76 3.28
C PRO A 259 -12.84 -0.58 4.25
N THR A 260 -12.37 0.57 3.76
CA THR A 260 -12.17 1.78 4.57
C THR A 260 -13.21 2.87 4.32
N GLN A 261 -14.01 2.73 3.26
CA GLN A 261 -14.93 3.76 2.79
C GLN A 261 -16.15 3.12 2.11
N ASP A 262 -17.26 3.87 2.13
CA ASP A 262 -18.54 3.58 1.47
C ASP A 262 -18.47 3.85 -0.05
N ALA A 263 -17.39 3.38 -0.67
CA ALA A 263 -17.12 3.52 -2.08
C ALA A 263 -16.40 2.28 -2.62
N LEU A 264 -16.74 1.90 -3.85
CA LEU A 264 -16.07 0.83 -4.56
C LEU A 264 -14.65 1.25 -4.92
N LYS A 265 -13.66 0.52 -4.40
CA LYS A 265 -12.25 0.66 -4.77
C LYS A 265 -11.81 -0.58 -5.54
N GLN A 266 -11.16 -0.36 -6.67
CA GLN A 266 -10.58 -1.41 -7.50
C GLN A 266 -9.09 -1.14 -7.68
N SER A 267 -8.29 -2.19 -7.74
CA SER A 267 -6.86 -2.08 -8.04
C SER A 267 -6.42 -3.26 -8.89
N LEU A 268 -5.65 -2.98 -9.93
CA LEU A 268 -5.03 -3.96 -10.82
C LEU A 268 -3.53 -3.69 -10.84
N ASN A 269 -2.73 -4.70 -10.51
CA ASN A 269 -1.29 -4.65 -10.63
C ASN A 269 -0.84 -5.75 -11.58
N VAL A 270 0.08 -5.42 -12.48
CA VAL A 270 0.70 -6.36 -13.41
C VAL A 270 2.20 -6.18 -13.29
N GLN A 271 2.91 -7.28 -13.07
CA GLN A 271 4.36 -7.29 -12.95
C GLN A 271 4.94 -8.33 -13.90
N MET A 272 6.11 -8.02 -14.43
CA MET A 272 6.87 -8.91 -15.31
C MET A 272 8.31 -8.95 -14.83
N THR A 273 8.85 -10.15 -14.67
CA THR A 273 10.23 -10.39 -14.25
C THR A 273 10.96 -11.11 -15.36
N THR A 274 12.10 -10.58 -15.78
CA THR A 274 12.92 -11.17 -16.83
C THR A 274 14.36 -11.32 -16.36
N PRO A 275 15.07 -12.39 -16.72
CA PRO A 275 16.51 -12.47 -16.52
C PRO A 275 17.24 -11.35 -17.27
N THR A 276 18.44 -11.02 -16.79
CA THR A 276 19.30 -10.01 -17.42
C THR A 276 20.13 -10.55 -18.59
N GLY A 277 20.29 -11.88 -18.70
CA GLY A 277 21.09 -12.55 -19.72
C GLY A 277 20.25 -13.06 -20.89
N GLU A 278 19.65 -14.24 -20.72
CA GLU A 278 18.90 -14.91 -21.78
C GLU A 278 17.38 -14.79 -21.58
N PHE A 279 16.71 -14.36 -22.64
CA PHE A 279 15.25 -14.29 -22.71
C PHE A 279 14.69 -15.61 -23.24
N GLY A 280 13.76 -16.20 -22.49
CA GLY A 280 13.04 -17.40 -22.92
C GLY A 280 11.68 -17.50 -22.26
N ASP A 281 10.74 -18.19 -22.93
CA ASP A 281 9.37 -18.37 -22.44
C ASP A 281 9.29 -19.09 -21.08
N GLU A 282 10.35 -19.81 -20.71
CA GLU A 282 10.50 -20.58 -19.47
C GLU A 282 11.11 -19.74 -18.34
N THR A 283 11.90 -18.71 -18.66
CA THR A 283 12.60 -17.86 -17.69
C THR A 283 11.83 -16.60 -17.33
N MET A 284 10.83 -16.23 -18.13
CA MET A 284 9.97 -15.08 -17.85
C MET A 284 8.96 -15.38 -16.75
N GLY A 285 8.92 -14.49 -15.74
CA GLY A 285 7.91 -14.47 -14.70
C GLY A 285 6.85 -13.41 -14.95
N TYR A 286 5.61 -13.71 -14.54
CA TYR A 286 4.50 -12.77 -14.62
C TYR A 286 3.65 -12.87 -13.36
N ARG A 287 3.18 -11.72 -12.89
CA ARG A 287 2.24 -11.65 -11.79
C ARG A 287 1.12 -10.68 -12.10
N THR A 288 -0.10 -11.04 -11.71
CA THR A 288 -1.27 -10.19 -11.85
C THR A 288 -2.08 -10.26 -10.57
N ASP A 289 -2.31 -9.10 -9.97
CA ASP A 289 -3.13 -8.93 -8.78
C ASP A 289 -4.32 -8.05 -9.10
N TYR A 290 -5.51 -8.54 -8.80
CA TYR A 290 -6.74 -7.76 -8.88
C TYR A 290 -7.41 -7.74 -7.51
N SER A 291 -7.76 -6.56 -7.02
CA SER A 291 -8.49 -6.42 -5.77
C SER A 291 -9.67 -5.47 -5.90
N LEU A 292 -10.72 -5.78 -5.15
CA LEU A 292 -11.99 -5.07 -5.09
C LEU A 292 -12.40 -4.94 -3.63
N SER A 293 -12.67 -3.74 -3.15
CA SER A 293 -13.22 -3.56 -1.81
C SER A 293 -14.22 -2.41 -1.75
N GLY A 294 -15.11 -2.46 -0.78
CA GLY A 294 -16.06 -1.40 -0.50
C GLY A 294 -17.02 -1.80 0.60
N SER A 295 -17.78 -0.83 1.07
CA SER A 295 -18.97 -1.07 1.90
C SER A 295 -20.20 -0.55 1.19
N LYS A 296 -21.35 -1.15 1.51
CA LYS A 296 -22.67 -0.67 1.12
C LYS A 296 -23.65 -0.99 2.23
N ASN A 297 -24.18 0.04 2.88
CA ASN A 297 -25.01 -0.10 4.08
C ASN A 297 -24.23 -0.89 5.17
N ASP A 298 -24.82 -1.96 5.70
CA ASP A 298 -24.20 -2.83 6.71
C ASP A 298 -23.34 -3.96 6.11
N LEU A 299 -23.14 -3.99 4.79
CA LEU A 299 -22.33 -5.01 4.12
C LEU A 299 -20.96 -4.46 3.73
N GLU A 300 -19.93 -5.04 4.30
CA GLU A 300 -18.54 -4.84 3.92
C GLU A 300 -18.06 -6.00 3.03
N TYR A 301 -17.33 -5.68 1.97
CA TYR A 301 -16.73 -6.70 1.10
C TYR A 301 -15.30 -6.33 0.70
N ALA A 302 -14.45 -7.35 0.64
CA ALA A 302 -13.10 -7.30 0.10
C ALA A 302 -12.81 -8.61 -0.64
N LEU A 303 -12.37 -8.51 -1.88
CA LEU A 303 -12.04 -9.63 -2.75
C LEU A 303 -10.68 -9.37 -3.39
N GLY A 304 -9.85 -10.41 -3.43
CA GLY A 304 -8.54 -10.40 -4.04
C GLY A 304 -8.34 -11.64 -4.90
N LEU A 305 -7.73 -11.45 -6.05
CA LEU A 305 -7.31 -12.52 -6.96
C LEU A 305 -5.87 -12.24 -7.36
N SER A 306 -5.00 -13.21 -7.11
CA SER A 306 -3.58 -13.15 -7.45
C SER A 306 -3.25 -14.35 -8.33
N TYR A 307 -2.59 -14.11 -9.45
CA TYR A 307 -2.02 -15.13 -10.30
C TYR A 307 -0.55 -14.83 -10.51
N GLU A 308 0.29 -15.83 -10.29
CA GLU A 308 1.73 -15.71 -10.45
C GLU A 308 2.28 -16.94 -11.18
N ARG A 309 3.16 -16.67 -12.14
CA ARG A 309 4.05 -17.65 -12.76
C ARG A 309 5.47 -17.18 -12.53
N GLN A 310 6.25 -17.96 -11.79
CA GLN A 310 7.67 -17.73 -11.62
C GLN A 310 8.43 -18.44 -12.74
N GLY A 311 9.33 -17.72 -13.41
CA GLY A 311 10.24 -18.31 -14.40
C GLY A 311 11.41 -19.03 -13.73
N VAL A 312 12.06 -19.95 -14.45
CA VAL A 312 13.26 -20.64 -13.96
C VAL A 312 14.48 -19.72 -14.00
N PHE A 313 15.35 -19.87 -13.01
CA PHE A 313 16.66 -19.22 -13.01
C PHE A 313 17.67 -20.09 -13.76
N LEU A 314 18.57 -19.46 -14.51
CA LEU A 314 19.65 -20.14 -15.24
C LEU A 314 21.00 -19.81 -14.62
N ASP A 315 21.92 -20.77 -14.64
CA ASP A 315 23.33 -20.54 -14.33
C ASP A 315 24.07 -19.90 -15.53
N ASP A 316 25.37 -19.60 -15.35
CA ASP A 316 26.20 -18.98 -16.40
C ASP A 316 26.36 -19.86 -17.66
N ASN A 317 26.08 -21.17 -17.56
CA ASN A 317 26.11 -22.11 -18.67
C ASN A 317 24.73 -22.29 -19.33
N GLY A 318 23.71 -21.52 -18.93
CA GLY A 318 22.33 -21.66 -19.42
C GLY A 318 21.61 -22.89 -18.87
N THR A 319 22.11 -23.51 -17.79
CA THR A 319 21.48 -24.66 -17.14
C THR A 319 20.49 -24.18 -16.10
N GLU A 320 19.30 -24.76 -16.06
CA GLU A 320 18.31 -24.47 -15.02
C GLU A 320 18.88 -24.73 -13.63
N ILE A 321 18.81 -23.71 -12.78
CA ILE A 321 19.07 -23.83 -11.36
C ILE A 321 17.83 -24.47 -10.75
N GLY A 322 17.91 -25.78 -10.52
CA GLY A 322 16.84 -26.54 -9.90
C GLY A 322 16.48 -25.95 -8.53
N VAL A 323 15.18 -25.93 -8.23
CA VAL A 323 14.71 -25.76 -6.86
C VAL A 323 15.11 -27.02 -6.08
N ASP A 324 16.05 -26.88 -5.14
CA ASP A 324 16.37 -27.96 -4.21
C ASP A 324 15.07 -28.43 -3.54
N ASN A 325 14.78 -29.73 -3.56
CA ASN A 325 13.52 -30.28 -3.06
C ASN A 325 13.56 -30.57 -1.54
N VAL A 326 14.65 -30.18 -0.86
CA VAL A 326 14.88 -30.45 0.57
C VAL A 326 14.82 -29.19 1.44
#